data_AF-N9M7Y0-F1
#
_entry.id   AF-N9M7Y0-F1
#
_cell.length_a   1.000
_cell.length_b   1.000
_cell.length_c   1.000
_cell.angle_alpha   90.00
_cell.angle_beta   90.00
_cell.angle_gamma   90.00
#
_symmetry.space_group_name_H-M   'P 1'
#
loop_
_entity.id
_entity.type
_entity.pdbx_description
1 polymer ?
#
loop_
_entity_poly.entity_id
_entity_poly.type
_entity_poly.pdbx_seq_one_letter_code
_entity_poly.pdbx_strand_id
1 'polypeptide(L)'
;MNYFIGIILGLLVQNSFASQVYTCTVNGKTVYQGKPCAGKESHNQVQQAQAKIKGQQATAEKEKAEWAARKEPRVGMTKAEAEKSTWGYPDKINTTTTTNNVFEQWIYRTPYSGSKYLHFTNGKITSVSN
;
A
#
# COMPACT_ATOMS: atom_id res chain seq x y z
N MET A 1 -38.74 -46.51 10.18
CA MET A 1 -38.77 -45.44 9.16
C MET A 1 -38.19 -44.20 9.84
N ASN A 2 -36.98 -43.70 9.59
CA ASN A 2 -36.14 -43.68 8.39
C ASN A 2 -34.66 -43.72 8.74
N TYR A 3 -33.91 -44.39 7.86
CA TYR A 3 -32.46 -44.34 7.72
C TYR A 3 -32.04 -43.00 7.12
N PHE A 4 -30.96 -42.38 7.60
CA PHE A 4 -30.11 -41.57 6.75
C PHE A 4 -28.63 -41.89 7.03
N ILE A 5 -28.11 -42.66 6.08
CA ILE A 5 -26.74 -43.11 5.91
C ILE A 5 -25.84 -41.89 5.71
N GLY A 6 -24.75 -41.84 6.46
CA GLY A 6 -23.69 -40.85 6.29
C GLY A 6 -23.04 -41.00 4.92
N ILE A 7 -23.06 -39.93 4.13
CA ILE A 7 -22.28 -39.79 2.90
C ILE A 7 -21.11 -38.86 3.24
N ILE A 8 -19.96 -39.47 3.52
CA ILE A 8 -18.66 -38.78 3.53
C ILE A 8 -18.34 -38.46 2.06
N LEU A 9 -18.62 -37.22 1.66
CA LEU A 9 -18.19 -36.70 0.36
C LEU A 9 -16.71 -36.30 0.49
N GLY A 10 -15.82 -37.23 0.16
CA GLY A 10 -14.39 -36.96 0.02
C GLY A 10 -14.14 -36.01 -1.15
N LEU A 11 -13.93 -34.73 -0.85
CA LEU A 11 -13.40 -33.74 -1.78
C LEU A 11 -11.96 -34.13 -2.15
N LEU A 12 -11.81 -34.91 -3.23
CA LEU A 12 -10.54 -35.07 -3.92
C LEU A 12 -10.13 -33.74 -4.53
N VAL A 13 -9.16 -33.07 -3.90
CA VAL A 13 -8.51 -31.87 -4.44
C VAL A 13 -7.64 -32.30 -5.62
N GLN A 14 -8.15 -32.16 -6.84
CA GLN A 14 -7.36 -32.33 -8.05
C GLN A 14 -6.57 -31.04 -8.32
N ASN A 15 -5.35 -30.96 -7.80
CA ASN A 15 -4.37 -29.97 -8.22
C ASN A 15 -3.88 -30.34 -9.63
N SER A 16 -4.51 -29.81 -10.67
CA SER A 16 -4.02 -29.93 -12.04
C SER A 16 -2.80 -29.02 -12.23
N PHE A 17 -1.61 -29.52 -11.96
CA PHE A 17 -0.37 -28.88 -12.40
C PHE A 17 -0.23 -29.10 -13.92
N ALA A 18 -0.67 -28.14 -14.72
CA ALA A 18 -0.43 -28.14 -16.16
C ALA A 18 1.07 -27.90 -16.44
N SER A 19 1.84 -28.97 -16.57
CA SER A 19 3.26 -28.89 -16.96
C SER A 19 3.38 -28.89 -18.49
N GLN A 20 3.65 -27.73 -19.05
CA GLN A 20 4.00 -27.57 -20.47
C GLN A 20 5.44 -28.04 -20.73
N VAL A 21 5.63 -29.00 -21.64
CA VAL A 21 6.95 -29.49 -22.06
C VAL A 21 7.37 -28.74 -23.33
N TYR A 22 8.49 -28.04 -23.25
CA TYR A 22 9.07 -27.31 -24.38
C TYR A 22 10.09 -28.18 -25.12
N THR A 23 10.07 -28.14 -26.44
CA THR A 23 11.04 -28.84 -27.29
C THR A 23 12.03 -27.83 -27.83
N CYS A 24 13.31 -27.98 -27.49
CA CYS A 24 14.39 -27.07 -27.88
C CYS A 24 15.40 -27.81 -28.77
N THR A 25 16.03 -27.09 -29.70
CA THR A 25 17.13 -27.62 -30.52
C THR A 25 18.44 -26.98 -30.07
N VAL A 26 19.36 -27.77 -29.50
CA VAL A 26 20.67 -27.28 -29.04
C VAL A 26 21.76 -28.05 -29.78
N ASN A 27 22.59 -27.35 -30.56
CA ASN A 27 23.67 -27.95 -31.37
C ASN A 27 23.20 -29.12 -32.27
N GLY A 28 22.03 -28.96 -32.90
CA GLY A 28 21.45 -29.97 -33.81
C GLY A 28 20.81 -31.18 -33.12
N LYS A 29 20.74 -31.22 -31.79
CA LYS A 29 20.07 -32.27 -31.02
C LYS A 29 18.78 -31.73 -30.39
N THR A 30 17.71 -32.51 -30.49
CA THR A 30 16.41 -32.21 -29.87
C THR A 30 16.46 -32.53 -28.38
N VAL A 31 16.08 -31.58 -27.52
CA VAL A 31 15.98 -31.74 -26.07
C VAL A 31 14.62 -31.28 -25.58
N TYR A 32 14.06 -31.98 -24.59
CA TYR A 32 12.78 -31.65 -23.98
C TYR A 32 13.01 -31.06 -22.58
N GLN A 33 12.40 -29.92 -22.29
CA GLN A 33 12.60 -29.20 -21.03
C GLN A 33 11.26 -28.75 -20.45
N GLY A 34 11.16 -28.74 -19.13
CA GLY A 34 10.01 -28.15 -18.42
C GLY A 34 10.05 -26.63 -18.34
N LYS A 35 11.11 -25.98 -18.86
CA LYS A 35 11.29 -24.53 -18.90
C LYS A 35 11.40 -24.06 -20.36
N PRO A 36 10.96 -22.83 -20.68
CA PRO A 36 11.09 -22.29 -22.04
C PRO A 36 12.53 -22.32 -22.55
N CYS A 37 12.72 -22.55 -23.85
CA CYS A 37 14.05 -22.56 -24.48
C CYS A 37 14.76 -21.22 -24.27
N ALA A 38 16.07 -21.26 -24.03
CA ALA A 38 16.88 -20.04 -23.89
C ALA A 38 16.88 -19.23 -25.19
N GLY A 39 16.10 -18.14 -25.23
CA GLY A 39 15.96 -17.23 -26.37
C GLY A 39 16.01 -15.76 -25.96
N LYS A 40 16.42 -14.88 -26.89
CA LYS A 40 16.65 -13.44 -26.68
C LYS A 40 15.42 -12.67 -26.16
N GLU A 41 14.21 -13.18 -26.42
CA GLU A 41 12.97 -12.59 -25.93
C GLU A 41 12.82 -12.65 -24.40
N SER A 42 13.35 -13.70 -23.76
CA SER A 42 13.36 -13.84 -22.30
C SER A 42 14.27 -12.82 -21.62
N HIS A 43 15.43 -12.50 -22.22
CA HIS A 43 16.34 -11.51 -21.66
C HIS A 43 15.74 -10.10 -21.64
N ASN A 44 15.02 -9.71 -22.70
CA ASN A 44 14.41 -8.39 -22.79
C ASN A 44 13.27 -8.22 -21.76
N GLN A 45 12.43 -9.26 -21.63
CA GLN A 45 11.35 -9.27 -20.62
C GLN A 45 11.89 -9.25 -19.19
N VAL A 46 12.97 -9.98 -18.91
CA VAL A 46 13.64 -9.96 -17.60
C VAL A 46 14.25 -8.59 -17.32
N GLN A 47 14.92 -7.96 -18.29
CA GLN A 47 15.49 -6.62 -18.13
C GLN A 47 14.41 -5.55 -17.90
N GLN A 48 13.29 -5.62 -18.63
CA GLN A 48 12.14 -4.73 -18.43
C GLN A 48 11.50 -4.91 -17.05
N ALA A 49 11.31 -6.15 -16.61
CA ALA A 49 10.80 -6.45 -15.28
C ALA A 49 11.74 -5.94 -14.18
N GLN A 50 13.06 -6.15 -14.32
CA GLN A 50 14.06 -5.66 -13.39
C GLN A 50 14.10 -4.12 -13.31
N ALA A 51 14.02 -3.43 -14.45
CA ALA A 51 13.96 -1.97 -14.49
C ALA A 51 12.71 -1.44 -13.78
N LYS A 52 11.56 -2.09 -13.99
CA LYS A 52 10.31 -1.75 -13.31
C LYS A 52 10.40 -1.97 -11.79
N ILE A 53 10.94 -3.11 -11.37
CA ILE A 53 11.14 -3.42 -9.94
C ILE A 53 12.07 -2.40 -9.30
N LYS A 54 13.19 -2.06 -9.94
CA LYS A 54 14.14 -1.05 -9.45
C LYS A 54 13.50 0.33 -9.33
N GLY A 55 12.69 0.73 -10.31
CA GLY A 55 11.91 1.97 -10.26
C GLY A 55 10.94 1.98 -9.09
N GLN A 56 10.18 0.90 -8.89
CA GLN A 56 9.26 0.75 -7.77
C GLN A 56 9.98 0.78 -6.41
N GLN A 57 11.13 0.11 -6.30
CA GLN A 57 11.97 0.12 -5.10
C GLN A 57 12.46 1.53 -4.78
N ALA A 58 12.97 2.27 -5.76
CA ALA A 58 13.43 3.64 -5.56
C ALA A 58 12.28 4.58 -5.11
N THR A 59 11.07 4.40 -5.65
CA THR A 59 9.89 5.16 -5.19
C THR A 59 9.52 4.80 -3.75
N ALA A 60 9.46 3.52 -3.42
CA ALA A 60 9.15 3.07 -2.06
C ALA A 60 10.20 3.54 -1.03
N GLU A 61 11.49 3.56 -1.40
CA GLU A 61 12.56 4.08 -0.56
C GLU A 61 12.41 5.59 -0.31
N LYS A 62 12.04 6.37 -1.33
CA LYS A 62 11.76 7.80 -1.20
C LYS A 62 10.55 8.05 -0.30
N GLU A 63 9.43 7.36 -0.55
CA GLU A 63 8.22 7.49 0.28
C GLU A 63 8.49 7.11 1.73
N LYS A 64 9.28 6.05 1.96
CA LYS A 64 9.71 5.65 3.31
C LYS A 64 10.59 6.70 3.97
N ALA A 65 11.52 7.30 3.24
CA ALA A 65 12.37 8.37 3.76
C ALA A 65 11.55 9.64 4.09
N GLU A 66 10.60 10.00 3.23
CA GLU A 66 9.67 11.11 3.47
C GLU A 66 8.80 10.85 4.69
N TRP A 67 8.25 9.64 4.83
CA TRP A 67 7.49 9.22 6.00
C TRP A 67 8.32 9.30 7.28
N ALA A 68 9.55 8.81 7.26
CA ALA A 68 10.47 8.85 8.40
C ALA A 68 10.90 10.29 8.77
N ALA A 69 10.85 11.22 7.82
CA ALA A 69 11.16 12.63 8.06
C ALA A 69 9.99 13.42 8.67
N ARG A 70 8.75 12.90 8.62
CA ARG A 70 7.58 13.56 9.19
C ARG A 70 7.76 13.78 10.69
N LYS A 71 7.21 14.90 11.17
CA LYS A 71 7.28 15.32 12.58
C LYS A 71 5.89 15.34 13.18
N GLU A 72 5.81 15.17 14.50
CA GLU A 72 4.56 15.40 15.24
C GLU A 72 4.08 16.85 15.03
N PRO A 73 2.75 17.06 14.92
CA PRO A 73 2.21 18.40 14.80
C PRO A 73 2.52 19.22 16.06
N ARG A 74 2.86 20.49 15.86
CA ARG A 74 3.20 21.43 16.94
C ARG A 74 2.60 22.81 16.70
N VAL A 75 2.40 23.54 17.78
CA VAL A 75 1.95 24.94 17.76
C VAL A 75 2.82 25.76 16.78
N GLY A 76 2.16 26.59 15.97
CA GLY A 76 2.76 27.46 14.97
C GLY A 76 2.83 26.88 13.55
N MET A 77 2.72 25.55 13.39
CA MET A 77 2.66 24.93 12.07
C MET A 77 1.45 25.41 11.27
N THR A 78 1.64 25.58 9.97
CA THR A 78 0.58 25.84 9.00
C THR A 78 -0.24 24.57 8.73
N LYS A 79 -1.40 24.73 8.08
CA LYS A 79 -2.22 23.59 7.63
C LYS A 79 -1.45 22.61 6.74
N ALA A 80 -0.67 23.12 5.79
CA ALA A 80 0.13 22.27 4.89
C ALA A 80 1.25 21.52 5.64
N GLU A 81 1.84 22.13 6.67
CA GLU A 81 2.81 21.43 7.52
C GLU A 81 2.13 20.38 8.41
N ALA A 82 0.91 20.65 8.89
CA ALA A 82 0.11 19.70 9.65
C ALA A 82 -0.28 18.46 8.81
N GLU A 83 -0.67 18.63 7.55
CA GLU A 83 -0.95 17.51 6.63
C GLU A 83 0.31 16.66 6.32
N LYS A 84 1.48 17.29 6.35
CA LYS A 84 2.78 16.64 6.21
C LYS A 84 3.33 16.09 7.53
N SER A 85 2.62 16.28 8.63
CA SER A 85 2.99 15.72 9.93
C SER A 85 2.73 14.21 9.98
N THR A 86 3.11 13.58 11.09
CA THR A 86 2.79 12.18 11.40
C THR A 86 1.29 11.92 11.52
N TRP A 87 0.47 12.95 11.77
CA TRP A 87 -0.99 12.80 11.89
C TRP A 87 -1.69 12.80 10.53
N GLY A 88 -1.10 13.40 9.50
CA GLY A 88 -1.67 13.43 8.16
C GLY A 88 -2.98 14.23 8.05
N TYR A 89 -3.87 13.78 7.17
CA TYR A 89 -5.17 14.40 6.91
C TYR A 89 -6.19 14.08 8.02
N PRO A 90 -7.01 15.05 8.45
CA PRO A 90 -8.04 14.81 9.46
C PRO A 90 -9.26 14.09 8.88
N ASP A 91 -10.01 13.41 9.75
CA ASP A 91 -11.30 12.79 9.39
C ASP A 91 -12.40 13.85 9.21
N LYS A 92 -12.30 14.95 9.95
CA LYS A 92 -13.28 16.05 9.89
C LYS A 92 -12.62 17.37 10.22
N ILE A 93 -13.07 18.42 9.53
CA ILE A 93 -12.71 19.81 9.82
C ILE A 93 -13.98 20.58 10.19
N ASN A 94 -13.98 21.24 11.34
CA ASN A 94 -14.97 22.24 11.70
C ASN A 94 -14.34 23.62 11.53
N THR A 95 -15.01 24.55 10.86
CA THR A 95 -14.51 25.91 10.61
C THR A 95 -15.48 26.93 11.18
N THR A 96 -14.96 27.97 11.82
CA THR A 96 -15.73 29.11 12.31
C THR A 96 -15.02 30.38 11.90
N THR A 97 -15.70 31.22 11.11
CA THR A 97 -15.17 32.50 10.66
C THR A 97 -15.89 33.63 11.39
N THR A 98 -15.11 34.51 11.98
CA THR A 98 -15.56 35.77 12.59
C THR A 98 -15.09 36.93 11.71
N THR A 99 -15.54 38.15 12.01
CA THR A 99 -15.10 39.36 11.30
C THR A 99 -13.57 39.50 11.23
N ASN A 100 -12.86 39.05 12.27
CA ASN A 100 -11.43 39.32 12.43
C ASN A 100 -10.55 38.08 12.31
N ASN A 101 -11.11 36.88 12.50
CA ASN A 101 -10.33 35.65 12.62
C ASN A 101 -11.07 34.44 12.05
N VAL A 102 -10.30 33.47 11.56
CA VAL A 102 -10.78 32.14 11.18
C VAL A 102 -10.24 31.13 12.18
N PHE A 103 -11.14 30.34 12.76
CA PHE A 103 -10.83 29.24 13.66
C PHE A 103 -11.15 27.92 12.96
N GLU A 104 -10.26 26.95 13.05
CA GLU A 104 -10.51 25.60 12.54
C GLU A 104 -10.19 24.57 13.62
N GLN A 105 -10.98 23.51 13.69
CA GLN A 105 -10.71 22.34 14.50
C GLN A 105 -10.65 21.13 13.57
N TRP A 106 -9.49 20.51 13.52
CA TRP A 106 -9.25 19.28 12.78
C TRP A 106 -9.36 18.10 13.74
N ILE A 107 -10.17 17.12 13.39
CA ILE A 107 -10.53 15.98 14.23
C ILE A 107 -9.95 14.71 13.62
N TYR A 108 -9.23 13.96 14.44
CA TYR A 108 -8.62 12.69 14.10
C TYR A 108 -9.24 11.61 14.99
N ARG A 109 -10.06 10.73 14.42
CA ARG A 109 -10.78 9.68 15.12
C ARG A 109 -9.91 8.43 15.16
N THR A 110 -9.61 7.95 16.36
CA THR A 110 -8.95 6.66 16.53
C THR A 110 -9.95 5.65 17.07
N PRO A 111 -10.02 4.42 16.52
CA PRO A 111 -11.01 3.44 16.98
C PRO A 111 -10.88 3.03 18.46
N TYR A 112 -9.68 3.19 19.04
CA TYR A 112 -9.34 2.63 20.35
C TYR A 112 -8.82 3.63 21.40
N SER A 113 -8.41 4.84 21.00
CA SER A 113 -7.77 5.83 21.90
C SER A 113 -8.47 7.18 21.93
N GLY A 114 -9.75 7.24 21.56
CA GLY A 114 -10.51 8.48 21.50
C GLY A 114 -10.22 9.31 20.25
N SER A 115 -10.50 10.59 20.30
CA SER A 115 -10.24 11.51 19.19
C SER A 115 -9.17 12.51 19.57
N LYS A 116 -8.26 12.78 18.63
CA LYS A 116 -7.24 13.81 18.76
C LYS A 116 -7.65 15.04 17.95
N TYR A 117 -7.14 16.20 18.33
CA TYR A 117 -7.56 17.47 17.75
C TYR A 117 -6.37 18.39 17.49
N LEU A 118 -6.41 19.07 16.35
CA LEU A 118 -5.59 20.25 16.09
C LEU A 118 -6.49 21.47 16.01
N HIS A 119 -6.18 22.50 16.78
CA HIS A 119 -6.88 23.77 16.76
C HIS A 119 -6.05 24.79 16.01
N PHE A 120 -6.67 25.50 15.07
CA PHE A 120 -6.03 26.53 14.28
C PHE A 120 -6.68 27.88 14.53
N THR A 121 -5.85 28.92 14.42
CA THR A 121 -6.30 30.31 14.31
C THR A 121 -5.54 30.94 13.15
N ASN A 122 -6.28 31.49 12.19
CA ASN A 122 -5.76 32.09 10.96
C ASN A 122 -4.74 31.18 10.24
N GLY A 123 -5.06 29.88 10.16
CA GLY A 123 -4.27 28.89 9.43
C GLY A 123 -3.02 28.36 10.14
N LYS A 124 -2.79 28.71 11.42
CA LYS A 124 -1.69 28.18 12.24
C LYS A 124 -2.21 27.40 13.44
N ILE A 125 -1.55 26.29 13.78
CA ILE A 125 -1.86 25.51 14.98
C ILE A 125 -1.66 26.38 16.22
N THR A 126 -2.68 26.47 17.06
CA THR A 126 -2.63 27.14 18.36
C THR A 126 -2.68 26.15 19.51
N SER A 127 -3.25 24.96 19.32
CA SER A 127 -3.31 23.91 20.34
C SER A 127 -3.39 22.50 19.73
N VAL A 128 -2.90 21.51 20.48
CA VAL A 128 -2.95 20.07 20.18
C VAL A 128 -3.59 19.37 21.39
N SER A 129 -4.65 18.59 21.17
CA SER A 129 -5.43 17.94 22.24
C SER A 129 -5.66 16.45 21.93
N ASN A 130 -5.80 15.62 22.96
CA ASN A 130 -5.99 14.16 22.87
C ASN A 130 -7.01 13.62 23.88
#